data_AF-A0A919MVI1-F1
#
_entry.id   AF-A0A919MVI1-F1
#
_cell.length_a   1.000
_cell.length_b   1.000
_cell.length_c   1.000
_cell.angle_alpha   90.00
_cell.angle_beta   90.00
_cell.angle_gamma   90.00
#
_symmetry.space_group_name_H-M   'P 1'
#
loop_
_entity.id
_entity.type
_entity.pdbx_description
1 polymer ?
#
loop_
_entity_poly.entity_id
_entity_poly.type
_entity_poly.pdbx_seq_one_letter_code
_entity_poly.pdbx_strand_id
1 'polypeptide(L)'
;MWRRAAAVSLVTAPILLAVATGVDPALGADQAVGVYRQHPEATQWHSLLLHWAWVLFVPGFLGLLAPVRRRGAVLARVAWVAVLLGLATFSALMAVDFFVLALEQTLPDAQVTAVDARFQDLLPTVAGWQWPGLAGWALALLLVPVTAARARVVSWWTAGAALAGTALYFLFAIAPVPVNLLGPVVLVGAYAAAWQLLRPRPAAAEPDTFGAFRRRAGLVCLYAAPVVLGAGVVAAPPGDFLAHPVQTQVSALLLHYGWLLFVPAVLLVAARGGRFTRVAAGVTVLALLNFSALMVGDAADLAARQVLGAATADRVAETLGGLPLLTVGWALPGMALSLLGLVAVPVAAAVDGVTRWWVPVLAGAGLAAFLVVPVGLAGLGGPVLLLAAYGLLGRDLRRPREAPELPAGTVAAAAA
;
A
#
# COMPACT_ATOMS: atom_id res chain seq x y z
N MET A 1 7.76 -4.58 18.46
CA MET A 1 7.00 -5.26 17.38
C MET A 1 7.32 -4.68 16.00
N TRP A 2 7.01 -3.41 15.72
CA TRP A 2 7.23 -2.78 14.41
C TRP A 2 8.65 -2.93 13.80
N ARG A 3 9.71 -2.84 14.63
CA ARG A 3 11.09 -3.07 14.15
C ARG A 3 11.34 -4.47 13.60
N ARG A 4 10.73 -5.49 14.23
CA ARG A 4 10.84 -6.89 13.77
C ARG A 4 10.10 -7.08 12.47
N ALA A 5 8.86 -6.58 12.38
CA ALA A 5 8.08 -6.62 11.16
C ALA A 5 8.83 -5.93 10.00
N ALA A 6 9.33 -4.72 10.21
CA ALA A 6 10.13 -4.01 9.20
C ALA A 6 11.38 -4.79 8.77
N ALA A 7 12.15 -5.33 9.72
CA ALA A 7 13.34 -6.12 9.40
C ALA A 7 13.01 -7.39 8.59
N VAL A 8 11.94 -8.09 8.95
CA VAL A 8 11.44 -9.25 8.19
C VAL A 8 11.04 -8.79 6.78
N SER A 9 10.22 -7.74 6.66
CA SER A 9 9.77 -7.24 5.36
C SER A 9 10.93 -6.80 4.45
N LEU A 10 11.97 -6.16 4.99
CA LEU A 10 13.15 -5.74 4.23
C LEU A 10 13.94 -6.91 3.62
N VAL A 11 13.89 -8.09 4.24
CA VAL A 11 14.56 -9.30 3.75
C VAL A 11 13.62 -10.10 2.86
N THR A 12 12.37 -10.28 3.29
CA THR A 12 11.38 -11.05 2.52
C THR A 12 11.03 -10.38 1.20
N ALA A 13 10.89 -9.05 1.16
CA ALA A 13 10.56 -8.32 -0.07
C ALA A 13 11.52 -8.63 -1.25
N PRO A 14 12.85 -8.47 -1.13
CA PRO A 14 13.76 -8.81 -2.22
C PRO A 14 13.86 -10.31 -2.50
N ILE A 15 13.56 -11.19 -1.54
CA ILE A 15 13.44 -12.64 -1.82
C ILE A 15 12.25 -12.89 -2.74
N LEU A 16 11.07 -12.33 -2.42
CA LEU A 16 9.90 -12.45 -3.27
C LEU A 16 10.14 -11.83 -4.65
N LEU A 17 10.85 -10.69 -4.70
CA LEU A 17 11.25 -10.07 -5.96
C LEU A 17 12.13 -11.01 -6.80
N ALA A 18 13.12 -11.67 -6.18
CA ALA A 18 13.98 -12.61 -6.87
C ALA A 18 13.20 -13.81 -7.43
N VAL A 19 12.29 -14.38 -6.62
CA VAL A 19 11.45 -15.50 -7.04
C VAL A 19 10.49 -15.07 -8.15
N ALA A 20 9.84 -13.91 -8.02
CA ALA A 20 8.95 -13.35 -9.03
C ALA A 20 9.67 -13.18 -10.37
N THR A 21 10.86 -12.57 -10.37
CA THR A 21 11.70 -12.46 -11.57
C THR A 21 12.08 -13.83 -12.13
N GLY A 22 12.40 -14.81 -11.28
CA GLY A 22 12.79 -16.15 -11.73
C GLY A 22 11.65 -16.98 -12.35
N VAL A 23 10.39 -16.69 -12.00
CA VAL A 23 9.20 -17.37 -12.56
C VAL A 23 8.48 -16.54 -13.62
N ASP A 24 9.05 -15.40 -14.03
CA ASP A 24 8.50 -14.58 -15.10
C ASP A 24 8.48 -15.38 -16.42
N PRO A 25 7.31 -15.61 -17.05
CA PRO A 25 7.25 -16.33 -18.32
C PRO A 25 7.87 -15.55 -19.50
N ALA A 26 8.03 -14.23 -19.38
CA ALA A 26 8.67 -13.40 -20.41
C ALA A 26 10.19 -13.28 -20.22
N LEU A 27 10.76 -14.06 -19.30
CA LEU A 27 12.18 -13.95 -18.95
C LEU A 27 13.10 -14.27 -20.14
N GLY A 28 13.97 -13.32 -20.50
CA GLY A 28 14.91 -13.47 -21.61
C GLY A 28 14.28 -13.42 -23.02
N ALA A 29 12.98 -13.12 -23.12
CA ALA A 29 12.25 -13.01 -24.39
C ALA A 29 11.68 -11.59 -24.57
N ASP A 30 11.26 -11.27 -25.80
CA ASP A 30 10.43 -10.10 -26.05
C ASP A 30 9.05 -10.33 -25.42
N GLN A 31 8.48 -9.32 -24.75
CA GLN A 31 7.14 -9.36 -24.15
C GLN A 31 6.04 -9.36 -25.22
N ALA A 32 6.05 -10.36 -26.09
CA ALA A 32 5.07 -10.52 -27.14
C ALA A 32 3.72 -10.95 -26.56
N VAL A 33 2.65 -10.49 -27.19
CA VAL A 33 1.28 -10.94 -26.89
C VAL A 33 1.20 -12.45 -27.06
N GLY A 34 0.54 -13.12 -26.11
CA GLY A 34 0.31 -14.56 -26.09
C GLY A 34 1.27 -15.34 -25.18
N VAL A 35 2.34 -14.72 -24.68
CA VAL A 35 3.28 -15.36 -23.74
C VAL A 35 2.57 -15.75 -22.43
N TYR A 36 1.66 -14.91 -21.92
CA TYR A 36 0.95 -15.21 -20.68
C TYR A 36 -0.08 -16.33 -20.84
N ARG A 37 -0.78 -16.41 -21.98
CA ARG A 37 -1.68 -17.55 -22.31
C ARG A 37 -0.93 -18.88 -22.34
N GLN A 38 0.33 -18.90 -22.79
CA GLN A 38 1.15 -20.10 -22.85
C GLN A 38 1.61 -20.57 -21.46
N HIS A 39 1.71 -19.65 -20.50
CA HIS A 39 2.23 -19.91 -19.16
C HIS A 39 1.35 -19.31 -18.05
N PRO A 40 0.05 -19.66 -18.00
CA PRO A 40 -0.93 -18.95 -17.16
C PRO A 40 -0.66 -19.06 -15.66
N GLU A 41 -0.10 -20.18 -15.21
CA GLU A 41 0.27 -20.37 -13.81
C GLU A 41 1.50 -19.53 -13.43
N ALA A 42 2.50 -19.48 -14.32
CA ALA A 42 3.72 -18.71 -14.10
C ALA A 42 3.41 -17.21 -14.05
N THR A 43 2.56 -16.70 -14.96
CA THR A 43 2.10 -15.31 -14.93
C THR A 43 1.42 -14.99 -13.59
N GLN A 44 0.49 -15.82 -13.13
CA GLN A 44 -0.20 -15.57 -11.85
C GLN A 44 0.76 -15.54 -10.66
N TRP A 45 1.71 -16.48 -10.59
CA TRP A 45 2.72 -16.48 -9.53
C TRP A 45 3.67 -15.29 -9.63
N HIS A 46 4.14 -14.96 -10.83
CA HIS A 46 4.98 -13.79 -11.08
C HIS A 46 4.32 -12.53 -10.53
N SER A 47 3.11 -12.22 -10.99
CA SER A 47 2.41 -10.99 -10.64
C SER A 47 2.01 -10.93 -9.17
N LEU A 48 1.60 -12.05 -8.57
CA LEU A 48 1.30 -12.13 -7.14
C LEU A 48 2.55 -11.89 -6.28
N LEU A 49 3.64 -12.59 -6.58
CA LEU A 49 4.88 -12.47 -5.81
C LEU A 49 5.51 -11.09 -5.97
N LEU A 50 5.46 -10.54 -7.18
CA LEU A 50 5.96 -9.20 -7.48
C LEU A 50 5.17 -8.14 -6.72
N HIS A 51 3.84 -8.24 -6.70
CA HIS A 51 2.98 -7.39 -5.88
C HIS A 51 3.36 -7.44 -4.40
N TRP A 52 3.43 -8.63 -3.82
CA TRP A 52 3.75 -8.80 -2.41
C TRP A 52 5.17 -8.35 -2.06
N ALA A 53 6.13 -8.47 -2.99
CA ALA A 53 7.46 -7.88 -2.82
C ALA A 53 7.37 -6.36 -2.61
N TRP A 54 6.65 -5.65 -3.47
CA TRP A 54 6.49 -4.20 -3.38
C TRP A 54 5.67 -3.77 -2.15
N VAL A 55 4.60 -4.50 -1.83
CA VAL A 55 3.82 -4.26 -0.61
C VAL A 55 4.68 -4.42 0.64
N LEU A 56 5.57 -5.42 0.70
CA LEU A 56 6.46 -5.63 1.86
C LEU A 56 7.59 -4.60 1.94
N PHE A 57 8.05 -4.05 0.81
CA PHE A 57 9.00 -2.93 0.87
C PHE A 57 8.42 -1.71 1.61
N VAL A 58 7.10 -1.48 1.56
CA VAL A 58 6.44 -0.36 2.27
C VAL A 58 6.71 -0.38 3.79
N PRO A 59 6.26 -1.37 4.59
CA PRO A 59 6.56 -1.41 6.02
C PRO A 59 8.06 -1.53 6.32
N GLY A 60 8.84 -2.18 5.44
CA GLY A 60 10.29 -2.25 5.55
C GLY A 60 10.96 -0.87 5.52
N PHE A 61 10.64 -0.07 4.49
CA PHE A 61 11.17 1.27 4.30
C PHE A 61 10.64 2.26 5.32
N LEU A 62 9.35 2.19 5.68
CA LEU A 62 8.81 3.00 6.77
C LEU A 62 9.51 2.68 8.10
N GLY A 63 9.87 1.43 8.34
CA GLY A 63 10.64 1.00 9.50
C GLY A 63 12.09 1.50 9.50
N LEU A 64 12.75 1.56 8.33
CA LEU A 64 14.07 2.18 8.16
C LEU A 64 14.05 3.69 8.41
N LEU A 65 12.98 4.37 7.99
CA LEU A 65 12.83 5.82 8.20
C LEU A 65 12.39 6.17 9.62
N ALA A 66 11.71 5.28 10.34
CA ALA A 66 11.14 5.56 11.65
C ALA A 66 12.14 6.10 12.71
N PRO A 67 13.41 5.66 12.77
CA PRO A 67 14.40 6.19 13.71
C PRO A 67 15.01 7.53 13.29
N VAL A 68 14.76 8.02 12.08
CA VAL A 68 15.29 9.31 11.61
C VAL A 68 14.76 10.42 12.52
N ARG A 69 15.66 11.28 13.01
CA ARG A 69 15.34 12.43 13.89
C ARG A 69 15.58 13.74 13.14
N ARG A 70 16.62 14.51 13.49
CA ARG A 70 16.92 15.80 12.86
C ARG A 70 17.75 15.63 11.59
N ARG A 71 18.82 14.83 11.64
CA ARG A 71 19.71 14.61 10.48
C ARG A 71 18.99 13.78 9.41
N GLY A 72 18.79 14.37 8.23
CA GLY A 72 18.07 13.71 7.13
C GLY A 72 16.55 13.87 7.16
N ALA A 73 15.98 14.66 8.07
CA ALA A 73 14.53 14.79 8.23
C ALA A 73 13.79 15.22 6.95
N VAL A 74 14.39 16.11 6.15
CA VAL A 74 13.77 16.57 4.88
C VAL A 74 13.68 15.42 3.88
N LEU A 75 14.79 14.72 3.65
CA LEU A 75 14.81 13.55 2.77
C LEU A 75 13.86 12.46 3.28
N ALA A 76 13.78 12.26 4.60
CA ALA A 76 12.85 11.31 5.20
C ALA A 76 11.38 11.66 4.92
N ARG A 77 11.00 12.94 4.88
CA ARG A 77 9.63 13.35 4.53
C ARG A 77 9.32 13.01 3.08
N VAL A 78 10.21 13.34 2.15
CA VAL A 78 10.05 13.04 0.73
C VAL A 78 10.01 11.54 0.49
N ALA A 79 10.98 10.79 1.05
CA ALA A 79 11.05 9.34 0.96
C ALA A 79 9.80 8.66 1.56
N TRP A 80 9.29 9.18 2.68
CA TRP A 80 8.09 8.63 3.31
C TRP A 80 6.84 8.82 2.44
N VAL A 81 6.68 9.97 1.78
CA VAL A 81 5.60 10.20 0.81
C VAL A 81 5.77 9.31 -0.42
N ALA A 82 6.99 9.21 -0.95
CA ALA A 82 7.32 8.35 -2.09
C ALA A 82 7.02 6.86 -1.79
N VAL A 83 7.28 6.41 -0.57
CA VAL A 83 6.95 5.04 -0.11
C VAL A 83 5.44 4.82 0.00
N LEU A 84 4.68 5.78 0.53
CA LEU A 84 3.25 5.56 0.75
C LEU A 84 2.40 5.75 -0.50
N LEU A 85 2.72 6.73 -1.33
CA LEU A 85 1.97 7.00 -2.55
C LEU A 85 2.61 6.22 -3.71
N GLY A 86 3.88 6.47 -3.99
CA GLY A 86 4.57 5.87 -5.14
C GLY A 86 4.65 4.35 -5.09
N LEU A 87 5.34 3.81 -4.09
CA LEU A 87 5.59 2.36 -4.01
C LEU A 87 4.29 1.55 -3.85
N ALA A 88 3.31 2.08 -3.12
CA ALA A 88 2.00 1.43 -2.99
C ALA A 88 1.21 1.47 -4.31
N THR A 89 1.13 2.62 -4.99
CA THR A 89 0.50 2.73 -6.32
C THR A 89 1.22 1.88 -7.35
N PHE A 90 2.56 1.80 -7.31
CA PHE A 90 3.34 0.93 -8.20
C PHE A 90 2.99 -0.54 -8.00
N SER A 91 2.85 -0.99 -6.75
CA SER A 91 2.44 -2.37 -6.46
C SER A 91 1.07 -2.73 -7.06
N ALA A 92 0.20 -1.73 -7.26
CA ALA A 92 -1.10 -1.94 -7.85
C ALA A 92 -1.05 -2.26 -9.34
N LEU A 93 -0.05 -1.73 -10.06
CA LEU A 93 0.09 -1.96 -11.50
C LEU A 93 0.29 -3.45 -11.83
N MET A 94 0.73 -4.28 -10.88
CA MET A 94 0.88 -5.74 -11.10
C MET A 94 -0.47 -6.47 -11.19
N ALA A 95 -1.59 -5.81 -10.84
CA ALA A 95 -2.92 -6.36 -11.12
C ALA A 95 -3.24 -6.35 -12.62
N VAL A 96 -2.56 -5.50 -13.41
CA VAL A 96 -2.74 -5.43 -14.87
C VAL A 96 -2.32 -6.74 -15.53
N ASP A 97 -1.30 -7.43 -15.03
CA ASP A 97 -0.86 -8.70 -15.60
C ASP A 97 -1.94 -9.79 -15.51
N PHE A 98 -2.70 -9.84 -14.41
CA PHE A 98 -3.84 -10.76 -14.28
C PHE A 98 -4.93 -10.43 -15.31
N PHE A 99 -5.15 -9.15 -15.55
CA PHE A 99 -6.10 -8.68 -16.55
C PHE A 99 -5.65 -9.01 -17.98
N VAL A 100 -4.37 -8.77 -18.31
CA VAL A 100 -3.78 -9.15 -19.60
C VAL A 100 -3.84 -10.67 -19.79
N LEU A 101 -3.54 -11.45 -18.75
CA LEU A 101 -3.69 -12.91 -18.81
C LEU A 101 -5.15 -13.30 -19.13
N ALA A 102 -6.15 -12.70 -18.47
CA ALA A 102 -7.55 -12.98 -18.73
C ALA A 102 -7.97 -12.57 -20.15
N LEU A 103 -7.47 -11.44 -20.66
CA LEU A 103 -7.68 -11.01 -22.04
C LEU A 103 -7.09 -12.02 -23.01
N GLU A 104 -5.83 -12.41 -22.83
CA GLU A 104 -5.19 -13.38 -23.70
C GLU A 104 -5.96 -14.70 -23.66
N GLN A 105 -6.32 -15.24 -22.50
CA GLN A 105 -7.08 -16.49 -22.42
C GLN A 105 -8.44 -16.45 -23.15
N THR A 106 -9.02 -15.26 -23.36
CA THR A 106 -10.38 -15.10 -23.89
C THR A 106 -10.41 -14.62 -25.35
N LEU A 107 -9.39 -13.88 -25.81
CA LEU A 107 -9.46 -13.09 -27.03
C LEU A 107 -8.31 -13.38 -28.01
N PRO A 108 -8.50 -13.15 -29.31
CA PRO A 108 -7.40 -13.08 -30.27
C PRO A 108 -6.43 -11.94 -29.97
N ASP A 109 -5.15 -12.12 -30.29
CA ASP A 109 -4.06 -11.20 -29.93
C ASP A 109 -4.30 -9.76 -30.41
N ALA A 110 -4.89 -9.57 -31.59
CA ALA A 110 -5.22 -8.23 -32.11
C ALA A 110 -6.21 -7.46 -31.20
N GLN A 111 -7.16 -8.16 -30.57
CA GLN A 111 -8.08 -7.55 -29.62
C GLN A 111 -7.39 -7.27 -28.28
N VAL A 112 -6.50 -8.15 -27.83
CA VAL A 112 -5.67 -7.90 -26.63
C VAL A 112 -4.85 -6.63 -26.81
N THR A 113 -4.15 -6.48 -27.94
CA THR A 113 -3.38 -5.27 -28.26
C THR A 113 -4.26 -4.03 -28.31
N ALA A 114 -5.46 -4.11 -28.88
CA ALA A 114 -6.38 -2.96 -28.94
C ALA A 114 -6.86 -2.53 -27.56
N VAL A 115 -7.12 -3.47 -26.65
CA VAL A 115 -7.50 -3.18 -25.25
C VAL A 115 -6.33 -2.58 -24.48
N ASP A 116 -5.13 -3.14 -24.61
CA ASP A 116 -3.94 -2.61 -23.94
C ASP A 116 -3.63 -1.18 -24.42
N ALA A 117 -3.60 -0.95 -25.74
CA ALA A 117 -3.44 0.40 -26.29
C ALA A 117 -4.50 1.36 -25.75
N ARG A 118 -5.76 0.90 -25.65
CA ARG A 118 -6.82 1.73 -25.08
C ARG A 118 -6.60 2.04 -23.61
N PHE A 119 -6.13 1.09 -22.81
CA PHE A 119 -5.80 1.28 -21.40
C PHE A 119 -4.67 2.32 -21.24
N GLN A 120 -3.65 2.29 -22.09
CA GLN A 120 -2.56 3.28 -22.11
C GLN A 120 -3.02 4.68 -22.56
N ASP A 121 -4.11 4.78 -23.34
CA ASP A 121 -4.70 6.06 -23.74
C ASP A 121 -5.58 6.72 -22.66
N LEU A 122 -5.87 6.01 -21.57
CA LEU A 122 -6.66 6.53 -20.45
C LEU A 122 -5.80 7.50 -19.60
N LEU A 123 -5.81 8.79 -19.97
CA LEU A 123 -4.96 9.81 -19.34
C LEU A 123 -5.04 9.84 -17.80
N PRO A 124 -6.22 9.83 -17.14
CA PRO A 124 -6.28 9.74 -15.68
C PRO A 124 -5.63 8.46 -15.11
N THR A 125 -5.71 7.33 -15.81
CA THR A 125 -5.01 6.09 -15.43
C THR A 125 -3.50 6.29 -15.50
N VAL A 126 -2.97 6.74 -16.63
CA VAL A 126 -1.52 6.95 -16.80
C VAL A 126 -0.98 8.01 -15.84
N ALA A 127 -1.62 9.18 -15.78
CA ALA A 127 -1.18 10.31 -14.97
C ALA A 127 -1.44 10.13 -13.46
N GLY A 128 -2.47 9.36 -13.08
CA GLY A 128 -2.85 9.13 -11.69
C GLY A 128 -2.25 7.86 -11.07
N TRP A 129 -2.00 6.83 -11.88
CA TRP A 129 -1.48 5.55 -11.41
C TRP A 129 -0.05 5.32 -11.86
N GLN A 130 0.18 5.30 -13.16
CA GLN A 130 1.45 4.86 -13.73
C GLN A 130 2.59 5.84 -13.42
N TRP A 131 2.42 7.14 -13.70
CA TRP A 131 3.47 8.12 -13.42
C TRP A 131 3.76 8.27 -11.92
N PRO A 132 2.77 8.43 -11.02
CA PRO A 132 3.04 8.54 -9.60
C PRO A 132 3.61 7.24 -9.03
N GLY A 133 3.12 6.10 -9.51
CA GLY A 133 3.64 4.77 -9.19
C GLY A 133 5.12 4.66 -9.53
N LEU A 134 5.48 4.81 -10.81
CA LEU A 134 6.87 4.71 -11.29
C LEU A 134 7.80 5.75 -10.65
N ALA A 135 7.41 7.02 -10.66
CA ALA A 135 8.25 8.10 -10.14
C ALA A 135 8.45 7.96 -8.62
N GLY A 136 7.37 7.70 -7.88
CA GLY A 136 7.45 7.56 -6.44
C GLY A 136 8.11 6.25 -6.01
N TRP A 137 7.96 5.16 -6.76
CA TRP A 137 8.73 3.92 -6.58
C TRP A 137 10.24 4.15 -6.74
N ALA A 138 10.66 4.79 -7.83
CA ALA A 138 12.06 5.12 -8.06
C ALA A 138 12.61 6.03 -6.95
N LEU A 139 11.88 7.08 -6.57
CA LEU A 139 12.25 7.96 -5.46
C LEU A 139 12.34 7.20 -4.12
N ALA A 140 11.44 6.25 -3.85
CA ALA A 140 11.48 5.44 -2.63
C ALA A 140 12.76 4.60 -2.56
N LEU A 141 13.07 3.85 -3.63
CA LEU A 141 14.25 2.98 -3.69
C LEU A 141 15.57 3.77 -3.60
N LEU A 142 15.61 5.00 -4.13
CA LEU A 142 16.80 5.85 -4.06
C LEU A 142 16.93 6.57 -2.72
N LEU A 143 15.87 7.25 -2.27
CA LEU A 143 15.96 8.16 -1.13
C LEU A 143 15.94 7.45 0.22
N VAL A 144 15.26 6.30 0.36
CA VAL A 144 15.21 5.57 1.63
C VAL A 144 16.60 5.15 2.12
N PRO A 145 17.41 4.39 1.35
CA PRO A 145 18.75 3.97 1.80
C PRO A 145 19.68 5.17 2.06
N VAL A 146 19.66 6.19 1.19
CA VAL A 146 20.47 7.41 1.35
C VAL A 146 20.08 8.16 2.62
N THR A 147 18.77 8.31 2.88
CA THR A 147 18.26 8.95 4.09
C THR A 147 18.67 8.18 5.34
N ALA A 148 18.51 6.85 5.31
CA ALA A 148 18.85 5.99 6.42
C ALA A 148 20.36 6.04 6.74
N ALA A 149 21.24 6.04 5.73
CA ALA A 149 22.68 6.20 5.93
C ALA A 149 23.05 7.60 6.44
N ARG A 150 22.46 8.66 5.86
CA ARG A 150 22.68 10.05 6.31
C ARG A 150 22.25 10.27 7.76
N ALA A 151 21.18 9.61 8.18
CA ALA A 151 20.67 9.61 9.56
C ALA A 151 21.41 8.62 10.47
N ARG A 152 22.44 7.93 9.98
CA ARG A 152 23.21 6.89 10.70
C ARG A 152 22.35 5.75 11.22
N VAL A 153 21.23 5.47 10.54
CA VAL A 153 20.38 4.31 10.81
C VAL A 153 21.08 3.03 10.31
N VAL A 154 21.65 3.09 9.11
CA VAL A 154 22.49 2.04 8.49
C VAL A 154 23.84 2.64 8.07
N SER A 155 24.79 1.80 7.66
CA SER A 155 26.07 2.27 7.11
C SER A 155 25.92 2.74 5.65
N TRP A 156 26.89 3.53 5.17
CA TRP A 156 26.96 3.89 3.75
C TRP A 156 27.22 2.69 2.84
N TRP A 157 27.87 1.64 3.34
CA TRP A 157 28.04 0.38 2.60
C TRP A 157 26.70 -0.33 2.39
N THR A 158 25.86 -0.41 3.42
CA THR A 158 24.51 -0.98 3.29
C THR A 158 23.66 -0.17 2.31
N ALA A 159 23.71 1.16 2.39
CA ALA A 159 22.98 2.00 1.44
C ALA A 159 23.53 1.87 0.01
N GLY A 160 24.84 1.87 -0.17
CA GLY A 160 25.49 1.67 -1.47
C GLY A 160 25.14 0.31 -2.09
N ALA A 161 25.13 -0.76 -1.29
CA ALA A 161 24.70 -2.09 -1.74
C ALA A 161 23.22 -2.10 -2.13
N ALA A 162 22.34 -1.45 -1.35
CA ALA A 162 20.92 -1.34 -1.71
C ALA A 162 20.69 -0.57 -3.02
N LEU A 163 21.43 0.53 -3.24
CA LEU A 163 21.39 1.29 -4.49
C LEU A 163 21.96 0.49 -5.66
N ALA A 164 23.06 -0.23 -5.47
CA ALA A 164 23.65 -1.09 -6.49
C ALA A 164 22.71 -2.24 -6.87
N GLY A 165 22.10 -2.92 -5.89
CA GLY A 165 21.10 -3.96 -6.14
C GLY A 165 19.88 -3.43 -6.88
N THR A 166 19.44 -2.22 -6.54
CA THR A 166 18.38 -1.52 -7.29
C THR A 166 18.80 -1.27 -8.74
N ALA A 167 19.98 -0.67 -8.96
CA ALA A 167 20.49 -0.36 -10.29
C ALA A 167 20.68 -1.63 -11.15
N LEU A 168 21.18 -2.71 -10.55
CA LEU A 168 21.32 -4.01 -11.22
C LEU A 168 19.96 -4.60 -11.60
N TYR A 169 18.96 -4.49 -10.73
CA TYR A 169 17.60 -4.93 -11.06
C TYR A 169 17.04 -4.17 -12.26
N PHE A 170 17.25 -2.84 -12.34
CA PHE A 170 16.82 -2.05 -13.49
C PHE A 170 17.56 -2.38 -14.78
N LEU A 171 18.89 -2.53 -14.69
CA LEU A 171 19.73 -2.75 -15.85
C LEU A 171 19.45 -4.11 -16.51
N PHE A 172 19.01 -5.09 -15.72
CA PHE A 172 18.82 -6.46 -16.15
C PHE A 172 17.43 -7.01 -15.83
N ALA A 173 16.40 -6.16 -15.73
CA ALA A 173 15.10 -6.56 -15.18
C ALA A 173 14.52 -7.83 -15.82
N ILE A 174 14.73 -8.01 -17.12
CA ILE A 174 14.18 -9.11 -17.92
C ILE A 174 15.28 -9.98 -18.56
N ALA A 175 16.45 -9.42 -18.87
CA ALA A 175 17.53 -10.13 -19.57
C ALA A 175 18.92 -9.54 -19.29
N PRO A 176 20.02 -10.31 -19.46
CA PRO A 176 20.05 -11.76 -19.72
C PRO A 176 19.88 -12.58 -18.44
N VAL A 177 19.40 -13.81 -18.58
CA VAL A 177 19.38 -14.80 -17.48
C VAL A 177 20.78 -15.41 -17.33
N PRO A 178 21.33 -15.58 -16.10
CA PRO A 178 20.73 -15.32 -14.77
C PRO A 178 21.08 -13.94 -14.18
N VAL A 179 21.61 -13.01 -14.98
CA VAL A 179 22.11 -11.70 -14.51
C VAL A 179 20.98 -10.85 -13.92
N ASN A 180 19.76 -11.02 -14.42
CA ASN A 180 18.53 -10.42 -13.89
C ASN A 180 18.27 -10.67 -12.39
N LEU A 181 18.78 -11.77 -11.83
CA LEU A 181 18.63 -12.10 -10.40
C LEU A 181 19.65 -11.39 -9.51
N LEU A 182 20.72 -10.80 -10.06
CA LEU A 182 21.77 -10.16 -9.26
C LEU A 182 21.24 -9.00 -8.43
N GLY A 183 20.35 -8.19 -9.01
CA GLY A 183 19.76 -7.05 -8.30
C GLY A 183 19.04 -7.46 -7.01
N PRO A 184 18.01 -8.32 -7.09
CA PRO A 184 17.32 -8.86 -5.92
C PRO A 184 18.26 -9.55 -4.92
N VAL A 185 19.23 -10.35 -5.37
CA VAL A 185 20.20 -11.02 -4.48
C VAL A 185 21.06 -10.01 -3.70
N VAL A 186 21.54 -8.96 -4.36
CA VAL A 186 22.29 -7.88 -3.70
C VAL A 186 21.39 -7.14 -2.71
N LEU A 187 20.12 -6.90 -3.03
CA LEU A 187 19.14 -6.31 -2.11
C LEU A 187 18.93 -7.19 -0.87
N VAL A 188 18.83 -8.51 -1.01
CA VAL A 188 18.76 -9.45 0.13
C VAL A 188 19.96 -9.27 1.05
N GLY A 189 21.18 -9.29 0.50
CA GLY A 189 22.41 -9.09 1.28
C GLY A 189 22.47 -7.73 1.98
N ALA A 190 22.12 -6.65 1.27
CA ALA A 190 22.08 -5.30 1.80
C ALA A 190 21.10 -5.19 2.98
N TYR A 191 19.89 -5.69 2.82
CA TYR A 191 18.85 -5.58 3.83
C TYR A 191 18.96 -6.60 4.97
N ALA A 192 19.57 -7.78 4.73
CA ALA A 192 19.98 -8.67 5.80
C ALA A 192 20.99 -7.99 6.74
N ALA A 193 21.94 -7.21 6.19
CA ALA A 193 22.85 -6.41 7.01
C ALA A 193 22.14 -5.31 7.82
N ALA A 194 20.93 -4.90 7.41
CA ALA A 194 20.09 -3.97 8.16
C ALA A 194 19.41 -4.60 9.40
N TRP A 195 19.65 -5.88 9.72
CA TRP A 195 19.26 -6.50 11.00
C TRP A 195 19.73 -5.71 12.24
N GLN A 196 20.74 -4.86 12.08
CA GLN A 196 21.16 -3.89 13.09
C GLN A 196 20.00 -2.99 13.59
N LEU A 197 18.91 -2.81 12.82
CA LEU A 197 17.68 -2.15 13.25
C LEU A 197 17.06 -2.76 14.50
N LEU A 198 17.27 -4.07 14.72
CA LEU A 198 16.78 -4.79 15.89
C LEU A 198 17.58 -4.49 17.15
N ARG A 199 18.80 -3.97 17.01
CA ARG A 199 19.62 -3.61 18.17
C ARG A 199 18.97 -2.42 18.90
N PRO A 200 18.82 -2.49 20.23
CA PRO A 200 18.44 -1.33 21.02
C PRO A 200 19.46 -0.22 20.76
N ARG A 201 18.96 0.98 20.45
CA ARG A 201 19.78 2.18 20.40
C ARG A 201 19.23 3.14 21.44
N PRO A 202 20.09 3.75 22.28
CA PRO A 202 19.65 4.79 23.18
C PRO A 202 18.97 5.89 22.36
N ALA A 203 17.94 6.51 22.94
CA ALA A 203 17.30 7.65 22.31
C ALA A 203 18.38 8.73 22.12
N ALA A 204 18.66 9.09 20.87
CA ALA A 204 19.51 10.23 20.60
C ALA A 204 18.89 11.47 21.25
N ALA A 205 19.72 12.34 21.83
CA ALA A 205 19.28 13.60 22.42
C ALA A 205 18.72 14.59 21.36
N GLU A 206 18.73 14.22 20.08
CA GLU A 206 18.23 15.05 18.99
C GLU A 206 16.70 15.20 19.00
N PRO A 207 16.18 16.39 18.67
CA PRO A 207 14.75 16.61 18.50
C PRO A 207 14.12 15.67 17.47
N ASP A 208 12.94 15.12 17.80
CA ASP A 208 12.17 14.23 16.93
C ASP A 208 11.35 14.99 15.86
N THR A 209 12.03 15.73 14.99
CA THR A 209 11.36 16.55 13.96
C THR A 209 10.62 15.70 12.92
N PHE A 210 11.17 14.54 12.54
CA PHE A 210 10.52 13.63 11.61
C PHE A 210 9.37 12.85 12.26
N GLY A 211 9.49 12.41 13.52
CA GLY A 211 8.36 11.82 14.23
C GLY A 211 7.22 12.82 14.45
N ALA A 212 7.52 14.09 14.69
CA ALA A 212 6.50 15.15 14.73
C ALA A 212 5.77 15.30 13.38
N PHE A 213 6.49 15.25 12.26
CA PHE A 213 5.89 15.21 10.92
C PHE A 213 4.97 14.00 10.76
N ARG A 214 5.42 12.78 11.06
CA ARG A 214 4.60 11.55 10.93
C ARG A 214 3.34 11.62 11.78
N ARG A 215 3.43 12.15 13.01
CA ARG A 215 2.25 12.37 13.86
C ARG A 215 1.26 13.35 13.23
N ARG A 216 1.73 14.47 12.69
CA ARG A 216 0.88 15.44 11.98
C ARG A 216 0.26 14.85 10.73
N ALA A 217 1.04 14.14 9.92
CA ALA A 217 0.55 13.47 8.72
C ALA A 217 -0.55 12.46 9.06
N GLY A 218 -0.33 11.57 10.03
CA GLY A 218 -1.36 10.63 10.49
C GLY A 218 -2.62 11.32 11.03
N LEU A 219 -2.45 12.45 11.76
CA LEU A 219 -3.59 13.23 12.24
C LEU A 219 -4.39 13.86 11.11
N VAL A 220 -3.74 14.38 10.07
CA VAL A 220 -4.41 14.92 8.88
C VAL A 220 -5.14 13.79 8.13
N CYS A 221 -4.48 12.64 7.98
CA CYS A 221 -5.02 11.51 7.23
C CYS A 221 -6.25 10.87 7.89
N LEU A 222 -6.42 10.97 9.22
CA LEU A 222 -7.65 10.56 9.89
C LEU A 222 -8.90 11.29 9.38
N TYR A 223 -8.74 12.53 8.88
CA TYR A 223 -9.83 13.30 8.26
C TYR A 223 -9.80 13.17 6.74
N ALA A 224 -8.61 13.27 6.13
CA ALA A 224 -8.48 13.28 4.68
C ALA A 224 -8.91 11.95 4.04
N ALA A 225 -8.62 10.81 4.67
CA ALA A 225 -8.98 9.50 4.12
C ALA A 225 -10.49 9.35 3.85
N PRO A 226 -11.39 9.54 4.84
CA PRO A 226 -12.82 9.45 4.59
C PRO A 226 -13.35 10.58 3.69
N VAL A 227 -12.76 11.78 3.71
CA VAL A 227 -13.15 12.87 2.79
C VAL A 227 -12.85 12.50 1.34
N VAL A 228 -11.64 12.00 1.07
CA VAL A 228 -11.22 11.57 -0.27
C VAL A 228 -12.02 10.34 -0.72
N LEU A 229 -12.31 9.40 0.19
CA LEU A 229 -13.20 8.28 -0.09
C LEU A 229 -14.61 8.76 -0.48
N GLY A 230 -15.17 9.73 0.26
CA GLY A 230 -16.46 10.35 -0.07
C GLY A 230 -16.43 11.07 -1.41
N ALA A 231 -15.35 11.79 -1.73
CA ALA A 231 -15.16 12.40 -3.03
C ALA A 231 -15.14 11.37 -4.16
N GLY A 232 -14.52 10.21 -3.95
CA GLY A 232 -14.58 9.07 -4.89
C GLY A 232 -16.02 8.59 -5.10
N VAL A 233 -16.79 8.38 -4.03
CA VAL A 233 -18.20 7.96 -4.11
C VAL A 233 -19.08 8.97 -4.86
N VAL A 234 -18.86 10.28 -4.64
CA VAL A 234 -19.59 11.33 -5.39
C VAL A 234 -19.14 11.39 -6.84
N ALA A 235 -17.84 11.18 -7.08
CA ALA A 235 -17.29 11.17 -8.42
C ALA A 235 -17.73 9.94 -9.21
N ALA A 236 -18.19 8.85 -8.60
CA ALA A 236 -18.67 7.71 -9.37
C ALA A 236 -19.93 8.06 -10.21
N PRO A 237 -19.97 7.70 -11.50
CA PRO A 237 -21.09 8.06 -12.36
C PRO A 237 -22.36 7.28 -11.97
N PRO A 238 -23.55 7.90 -12.03
CA PRO A 238 -24.80 7.17 -11.90
C PRO A 238 -25.08 6.37 -13.17
N GLY A 239 -25.25 5.05 -13.06
CA GLY A 239 -25.65 4.19 -14.18
C GLY A 239 -24.48 3.72 -15.05
N ASP A 240 -24.61 3.90 -16.38
CA ASP A 240 -23.64 3.38 -17.35
C ASP A 240 -22.32 4.17 -17.31
N PHE A 241 -21.28 3.54 -16.80
CA PHE A 241 -19.96 4.15 -16.69
C PHE A 241 -19.25 4.32 -18.05
N LEU A 242 -19.73 3.69 -19.13
CA LEU A 242 -19.24 3.94 -20.49
C LEU A 242 -19.62 5.34 -20.99
N ALA A 243 -20.73 5.88 -20.52
CA ALA A 243 -21.14 7.25 -20.83
C ALA A 243 -20.25 8.29 -20.13
N HIS A 244 -19.52 7.89 -19.08
CA HIS A 244 -18.76 8.79 -18.21
C HIS A 244 -17.33 8.29 -17.91
N PRO A 245 -16.51 7.99 -18.93
CA PRO A 245 -15.27 7.25 -18.76
C PRO A 245 -14.20 7.98 -17.93
N VAL A 246 -14.12 9.31 -18.06
CA VAL A 246 -13.19 10.12 -17.25
C VAL A 246 -13.60 10.12 -15.79
N GLN A 247 -14.91 10.24 -15.55
CA GLN A 247 -15.48 10.28 -14.21
C GLN A 247 -15.27 8.95 -13.47
N THR A 248 -15.44 7.82 -14.15
CA THR A 248 -15.12 6.47 -13.63
C THR A 248 -13.67 6.37 -13.16
N GLN A 249 -12.72 6.82 -13.99
CA GLN A 249 -11.29 6.78 -13.63
C GLN A 249 -10.96 7.70 -12.46
N VAL A 250 -11.55 8.91 -12.42
CA VAL A 250 -11.36 9.85 -11.30
C VAL A 250 -11.92 9.26 -10.01
N SER A 251 -13.08 8.62 -10.06
CA SER A 251 -13.65 7.89 -8.92
C SER A 251 -12.69 6.82 -8.41
N ALA A 252 -12.24 5.91 -9.27
CA ALA A 252 -11.33 4.83 -8.92
C ALA A 252 -10.02 5.36 -8.30
N LEU A 253 -9.45 6.42 -8.87
CA LEU A 253 -8.24 7.08 -8.37
C LEU A 253 -8.45 7.71 -6.98
N LEU A 254 -9.58 8.39 -6.76
CA LEU A 254 -9.92 8.96 -5.46
C LEU A 254 -10.15 7.87 -4.42
N LEU A 255 -10.85 6.79 -4.76
CA LEU A 255 -11.02 5.64 -3.87
C LEU A 255 -9.66 5.03 -3.50
N HIS A 256 -8.77 4.80 -4.47
CA HIS A 256 -7.40 4.32 -4.24
C HIS A 256 -6.66 5.18 -3.21
N TYR A 257 -6.62 6.50 -3.42
CA TYR A 257 -5.95 7.41 -2.48
C TYR A 257 -6.64 7.50 -1.13
N GLY A 258 -7.99 7.40 -1.07
CA GLY A 258 -8.74 7.32 0.18
C GLY A 258 -8.28 6.14 1.03
N TRP A 259 -8.15 4.95 0.43
CA TRP A 259 -7.63 3.76 1.10
C TRP A 259 -6.17 3.90 1.52
N LEU A 260 -5.30 4.46 0.68
CA LEU A 260 -3.90 4.69 1.03
C LEU A 260 -3.74 5.69 2.19
N LEU A 261 -4.57 6.72 2.26
CA LEU A 261 -4.53 7.69 3.35
C LEU A 261 -4.90 7.06 4.72
N PHE A 262 -5.65 5.95 4.75
CA PHE A 262 -5.86 5.24 6.00
C PHE A 262 -4.58 4.61 6.57
N VAL A 263 -3.56 4.32 5.75
CA VAL A 263 -2.29 3.73 6.21
C VAL A 263 -1.59 4.58 7.28
N PRO A 264 -1.25 5.87 7.04
CA PRO A 264 -0.65 6.70 8.07
C PRO A 264 -1.58 7.00 9.25
N ALA A 265 -2.90 7.03 9.04
CA ALA A 265 -3.87 7.17 10.11
C ALA A 265 -3.83 5.97 11.08
N VAL A 266 -3.87 4.74 10.55
CA VAL A 266 -3.77 3.49 11.31
C VAL A 266 -2.42 3.36 12.01
N LEU A 267 -1.32 3.73 11.35
CA LEU A 267 0.02 3.75 11.96
C LEU A 267 0.12 4.72 13.15
N LEU A 268 -0.57 5.87 13.09
CA LEU A 268 -0.64 6.80 14.21
C LEU A 268 -1.37 6.18 15.41
N VAL A 269 -2.49 5.50 15.19
CA VAL A 269 -3.24 4.80 16.25
C VAL A 269 -2.33 3.73 16.90
N ALA A 270 -1.64 2.94 16.08
CA ALA A 270 -0.69 1.92 16.53
C ALA A 270 0.46 2.46 17.39
N ALA A 271 0.89 3.70 17.14
CA ALA A 271 1.95 4.34 17.91
C ALA A 271 1.52 4.69 19.35
N ARG A 272 0.22 4.78 19.62
CA ARG A 272 -0.34 5.08 20.95
C ARG A 272 -0.93 3.87 21.67
N GLY A 273 -1.34 2.85 20.92
CA GLY A 273 -1.94 1.63 21.45
C GLY A 273 -0.97 0.61 22.05
N GLY A 274 -1.56 -0.37 22.71
CA GLY A 274 -0.95 -1.57 23.26
C GLY A 274 -0.60 -2.60 22.19
N ARG A 275 -0.38 -3.85 22.61
CA ARG A 275 0.07 -4.93 21.71
C ARG A 275 -1.02 -5.28 20.68
N PHE A 276 -2.27 -5.41 21.12
CA PHE A 276 -3.39 -5.78 20.25
C PHE A 276 -3.59 -4.75 19.14
N THR A 277 -3.66 -3.45 19.48
CA THR A 277 -3.76 -2.37 18.48
C THR A 277 -2.63 -2.40 17.46
N ARG A 278 -1.39 -2.68 17.87
CA ARG A 278 -0.26 -2.77 16.93
C ARG A 278 -0.35 -3.95 15.97
N VAL A 279 -0.84 -5.10 16.45
CA VAL A 279 -1.05 -6.28 15.60
C VAL A 279 -2.17 -5.98 14.59
N ALA A 280 -3.33 -5.52 15.07
CA ALA A 280 -4.47 -5.16 14.24
C ALA A 280 -4.07 -4.12 13.18
N ALA A 281 -3.35 -3.08 13.58
CA ALA A 281 -2.86 -2.06 12.67
C ALA A 281 -1.85 -2.60 11.64
N GLY A 282 -0.95 -3.50 12.02
CA GLY A 282 -0.01 -4.13 11.10
C GLY A 282 -0.71 -4.91 9.99
N VAL A 283 -1.70 -5.72 10.36
CA VAL A 283 -2.54 -6.48 9.41
C VAL A 283 -3.34 -5.53 8.52
N THR A 284 -3.98 -4.52 9.13
CA THR A 284 -4.80 -3.53 8.42
C THR A 284 -3.98 -2.74 7.41
N VAL A 285 -2.74 -2.36 7.74
CA VAL A 285 -1.87 -1.62 6.80
C VAL A 285 -1.55 -2.45 5.56
N LEU A 286 -1.16 -3.72 5.73
CA LEU A 286 -0.91 -4.60 4.58
C LEU A 286 -2.17 -4.78 3.73
N ALA A 287 -3.32 -4.95 4.40
CA ALA A 287 -4.60 -5.10 3.72
C ALA A 287 -5.03 -3.84 2.96
N LEU A 288 -4.81 -2.65 3.50
CA LEU A 288 -5.12 -1.38 2.84
C LEU A 288 -4.24 -1.16 1.60
N LEU A 289 -2.95 -1.45 1.68
CA LEU A 289 -2.04 -1.38 0.53
C LEU A 289 -2.53 -2.31 -0.58
N ASN A 290 -2.86 -3.55 -0.22
CA ASN A 290 -3.35 -4.57 -1.14
C ASN A 290 -4.75 -4.23 -1.72
N PHE A 291 -5.69 -3.77 -0.89
CA PHE A 291 -7.06 -3.43 -1.32
C PHE A 291 -7.08 -2.23 -2.25
N SER A 292 -6.29 -1.20 -1.95
CA SER A 292 -6.21 0.01 -2.77
C SER A 292 -5.81 -0.30 -4.21
N ALA A 293 -5.05 -1.37 -4.43
CA ALA A 293 -4.59 -1.76 -5.74
C ALA A 293 -5.69 -2.25 -6.68
N LEU A 294 -6.78 -2.81 -6.13
CA LEU A 294 -7.86 -3.37 -6.94
C LEU A 294 -8.57 -2.31 -7.79
N MET A 295 -8.49 -1.02 -7.42
CA MET A 295 -9.15 0.05 -8.16
C MET A 295 -8.50 0.33 -9.53
N VAL A 296 -7.31 -0.20 -9.81
CA VAL A 296 -6.76 -0.16 -11.19
C VAL A 296 -7.58 -1.05 -12.13
N GLY A 297 -8.27 -2.06 -11.59
CA GLY A 297 -9.17 -2.94 -12.32
C GLY A 297 -10.32 -2.19 -12.99
N ASP A 298 -10.81 -1.10 -12.39
CA ASP A 298 -11.87 -0.27 -12.96
C ASP A 298 -11.44 0.38 -14.29
N ALA A 299 -10.19 0.81 -14.39
CA ALA A 299 -9.63 1.37 -15.62
C ALA A 299 -9.43 0.28 -16.69
N ALA A 300 -9.02 -0.92 -16.27
CA ALA A 300 -8.85 -2.08 -17.14
C ALA A 300 -10.20 -2.55 -17.72
N ASP A 301 -11.21 -2.72 -16.88
CA ASP A 301 -12.57 -3.10 -17.31
C ASP A 301 -13.19 -2.03 -18.23
N LEU A 302 -13.00 -0.74 -17.90
CA LEU A 302 -13.43 0.35 -18.77
C LEU A 302 -12.78 0.26 -20.16
N ALA A 303 -11.47 0.03 -20.24
CA ALA A 303 -10.77 -0.12 -21.51
C ALA A 303 -11.30 -1.33 -22.31
N ALA A 304 -11.49 -2.48 -21.67
CA ALA A 304 -12.05 -3.67 -22.31
C ALA A 304 -13.45 -3.40 -22.87
N ARG A 305 -14.35 -2.79 -22.08
CA ARG A 305 -15.73 -2.55 -22.54
C ARG A 305 -15.81 -1.53 -23.67
N GLN A 306 -14.91 -0.54 -23.71
CA GLN A 306 -14.81 0.42 -24.81
C GLN A 306 -14.38 -0.21 -26.13
N VAL A 307 -13.66 -1.34 -26.09
CA VAL A 307 -13.09 -1.99 -27.29
C VAL A 307 -13.89 -3.23 -27.70
N LEU A 308 -14.33 -4.06 -26.75
CA LEU A 308 -14.84 -5.41 -27.01
C LEU A 308 -16.38 -5.52 -27.00
N GLY A 309 -17.06 -4.50 -26.48
CA GLY A 309 -18.49 -4.57 -26.14
C GLY A 309 -18.76 -5.34 -24.83
N ALA A 310 -19.95 -5.15 -24.27
CA ALA A 310 -20.30 -5.63 -22.93
C ALA A 310 -20.17 -7.16 -22.76
N ALA A 311 -20.79 -7.94 -23.64
CA ALA A 311 -20.81 -9.41 -23.51
C ALA A 311 -19.41 -10.04 -23.56
N THR A 312 -18.51 -9.50 -24.38
CA THR A 312 -17.13 -10.01 -24.46
C THR A 312 -16.31 -9.57 -23.25
N ALA A 313 -16.47 -8.32 -22.80
CA ALA A 313 -15.80 -7.83 -21.60
C ALA A 313 -16.28 -8.59 -20.35
N ASP A 314 -17.57 -8.93 -20.25
CA ASP A 314 -18.10 -9.74 -19.14
C ASP A 314 -17.46 -11.13 -19.08
N ARG A 315 -17.19 -11.76 -20.23
CA ARG A 315 -16.42 -13.03 -20.28
C ARG A 315 -14.99 -12.85 -19.80
N VAL A 316 -14.32 -11.75 -20.16
CA VAL A 316 -12.98 -11.44 -19.66
C VAL A 316 -13.01 -11.25 -18.14
N ALA A 317 -14.01 -10.54 -17.62
CA ALA A 317 -14.19 -10.34 -16.18
C ALA A 317 -14.48 -11.67 -15.43
N GLU A 318 -15.27 -12.57 -16.04
CA GLU A 318 -15.51 -13.91 -15.51
C GLU A 318 -14.21 -14.74 -15.46
N THR A 319 -13.43 -14.74 -16.56
CA THR A 319 -12.11 -15.39 -16.61
C THR A 319 -11.19 -14.82 -15.52
N LEU A 320 -11.13 -13.49 -15.36
CA LEU A 320 -10.34 -12.82 -14.33
C LEU A 320 -10.77 -13.23 -12.92
N GLY A 321 -12.07 -13.24 -12.64
CA GLY A 321 -12.63 -13.67 -11.35
C GLY A 321 -12.39 -15.16 -11.05
N GLY A 322 -12.24 -15.97 -12.10
CA GLY A 322 -11.87 -17.38 -12.04
C GLY A 322 -10.41 -17.65 -11.70
N LEU A 323 -9.52 -16.64 -11.69
CA LEU A 323 -8.11 -16.82 -11.36
C LEU A 323 -7.92 -16.95 -9.83
N PRO A 324 -7.57 -18.14 -9.30
CA PRO A 324 -7.56 -18.39 -7.87
C PRO A 324 -6.50 -17.58 -7.13
N LEU A 325 -5.34 -17.32 -7.75
CA LEU A 325 -4.26 -16.54 -7.12
C LEU A 325 -4.61 -15.06 -7.01
N LEU A 326 -5.37 -14.50 -7.95
CA LEU A 326 -5.93 -13.15 -7.82
C LEU A 326 -6.94 -13.11 -6.67
N THR A 327 -7.91 -14.03 -6.67
CA THR A 327 -8.99 -14.01 -5.66
C THR A 327 -8.47 -14.28 -4.25
N VAL A 328 -7.71 -15.36 -4.04
CA VAL A 328 -7.27 -15.80 -2.71
C VAL A 328 -5.98 -15.12 -2.27
N GLY A 329 -5.05 -14.86 -3.20
CA GLY A 329 -3.74 -14.28 -2.90
C GLY A 329 -3.77 -12.74 -2.80
N TRP A 330 -4.75 -12.09 -3.42
CA TRP A 330 -4.81 -10.64 -3.55
C TRP A 330 -6.15 -10.05 -3.09
N ALA A 331 -7.24 -10.31 -3.81
CA ALA A 331 -8.49 -9.59 -3.63
C ALA A 331 -9.13 -9.84 -2.25
N LEU A 332 -9.27 -11.11 -1.86
CA LEU A 332 -9.90 -11.49 -0.59
C LEU A 332 -9.10 -11.00 0.63
N PRO A 333 -7.76 -11.20 0.73
CA PRO A 333 -6.99 -10.63 1.83
C PRO A 333 -7.06 -9.11 1.87
N GLY A 334 -7.00 -8.43 0.72
CA GLY A 334 -7.11 -6.98 0.64
C GLY A 334 -8.45 -6.50 1.18
N MET A 335 -9.54 -6.97 0.58
CA MET A 335 -10.90 -6.52 0.91
C MET A 335 -11.32 -6.93 2.33
N ALA A 336 -11.24 -8.21 2.69
CA ALA A 336 -11.72 -8.68 3.98
C ALA A 336 -10.91 -8.08 5.13
N LEU A 337 -9.57 -8.10 5.04
CA LEU A 337 -8.73 -7.64 6.15
C LEU A 337 -8.66 -6.11 6.25
N SER A 338 -8.88 -5.36 5.16
CA SER A 338 -8.94 -3.89 5.23
C SER A 338 -10.24 -3.44 5.88
N LEU A 339 -11.38 -3.98 5.46
CA LEU A 339 -12.69 -3.69 6.03
C LEU A 339 -12.76 -4.09 7.50
N LEU A 340 -12.42 -5.35 7.83
CA LEU A 340 -12.37 -5.79 9.23
C LEU A 340 -11.32 -5.02 10.03
N GLY A 341 -10.17 -4.73 9.42
CA GLY A 341 -9.08 -4.01 10.05
C GLY A 341 -9.44 -2.58 10.46
N LEU A 342 -10.17 -1.86 9.61
CA LEU A 342 -10.66 -0.51 9.91
C LEU A 342 -11.69 -0.48 11.05
N VAL A 343 -12.35 -1.60 11.38
CA VAL A 343 -13.13 -1.74 12.62
C VAL A 343 -12.27 -2.19 13.79
N ALA A 344 -11.44 -3.21 13.57
CA ALA A 344 -10.63 -3.84 14.60
C ALA A 344 -9.61 -2.88 15.23
N VAL A 345 -9.03 -1.96 14.45
CA VAL A 345 -8.07 -0.96 14.96
C VAL A 345 -8.72 -0.01 15.96
N PRO A 346 -9.86 0.65 15.66
CA PRO A 346 -10.63 1.40 16.67
C PRO A 346 -11.10 0.56 17.87
N VAL A 347 -11.52 -0.70 17.67
CA VAL A 347 -11.88 -1.60 18.78
C VAL A 347 -10.69 -1.80 19.71
N ALA A 348 -9.53 -2.15 19.15
CA ALA A 348 -8.30 -2.34 19.89
C ALA A 348 -7.86 -1.05 20.62
N ALA A 349 -7.99 0.10 19.95
CA ALA A 349 -7.70 1.39 20.54
C ALA A 349 -8.65 1.73 21.70
N ALA A 350 -9.93 1.37 21.61
CA ALA A 350 -10.88 1.53 22.70
C ALA A 350 -10.56 0.63 23.89
N VAL A 351 -10.19 -0.63 23.63
CA VAL A 351 -9.71 -1.58 24.67
C VAL A 351 -8.45 -1.05 25.37
N ASP A 352 -7.55 -0.41 24.63
CA ASP A 352 -6.35 0.22 25.19
C ASP A 352 -6.61 1.59 25.86
N GLY A 353 -7.88 2.02 25.96
CA GLY A 353 -8.26 3.31 26.56
C GLY A 353 -7.83 4.54 25.75
N VAL A 354 -7.45 4.36 24.48
CA VAL A 354 -7.03 5.45 23.58
C VAL A 354 -8.23 6.25 23.09
N THR A 355 -9.40 5.61 22.96
CA THR A 355 -10.65 6.25 22.53
C THR A 355 -11.86 5.61 23.21
N ARG A 356 -13.07 6.13 22.94
CA ARG A 356 -14.32 5.65 23.53
C ARG A 356 -14.90 4.47 22.74
N TRP A 357 -15.66 3.61 23.44
CA TRP A 357 -16.24 2.39 22.87
C TRP A 357 -17.23 2.61 21.71
N TRP A 358 -17.86 3.77 21.61
CA TRP A 358 -18.80 4.06 20.51
C TRP A 358 -18.09 4.46 19.21
N VAL A 359 -16.79 4.82 19.25
CA VAL A 359 -15.99 5.11 18.05
C VAL A 359 -15.89 3.92 17.09
N PRO A 360 -15.54 2.69 17.54
CA PRO A 360 -15.57 1.52 16.67
C PRO A 360 -16.99 1.19 16.15
N VAL A 361 -18.05 1.47 16.93
CA VAL A 361 -19.44 1.28 16.46
C VAL A 361 -19.73 2.21 15.28
N LEU A 362 -19.34 3.49 15.37
CA LEU A 362 -19.47 4.43 14.25
C LEU A 362 -18.63 4.03 13.04
N ALA A 363 -17.40 3.54 13.25
CA ALA A 363 -16.56 3.05 12.16
C ALA A 363 -17.18 1.85 11.45
N GLY A 364 -17.70 0.88 12.22
CA GLY A 364 -18.41 -0.29 11.69
C GLY A 364 -19.68 0.09 10.93
N ALA A 365 -20.49 1.00 11.49
CA ALA A 365 -21.67 1.53 10.81
C ALA A 365 -21.31 2.27 9.50
N GLY A 366 -20.22 3.03 9.49
CA GLY A 366 -19.73 3.72 8.30
C GLY A 366 -19.29 2.77 7.19
N LEU A 367 -18.59 1.68 7.52
CA LEU A 367 -18.24 0.65 6.52
C LEU A 367 -19.46 -0.12 6.04
N ALA A 368 -20.38 -0.49 6.93
CA ALA A 368 -21.63 -1.16 6.55
C ALA A 368 -22.45 -0.28 5.59
N ALA A 369 -22.58 1.01 5.89
CA ALA A 369 -23.25 1.96 5.01
C ALA A 369 -22.52 2.11 3.66
N PHE A 370 -21.19 2.17 3.65
CA PHE A 370 -20.39 2.23 2.42
C PHE A 370 -20.61 1.01 1.51
N LEU A 371 -20.82 -0.18 2.07
CA LEU A 371 -21.01 -1.42 1.30
C LEU A 371 -22.45 -1.66 0.84
N VAL A 372 -23.44 -1.21 1.63
CA VAL A 372 -24.86 -1.53 1.40
C VAL A 372 -25.59 -0.41 0.67
N VAL A 373 -25.18 0.85 0.87
CA VAL A 373 -25.87 1.98 0.23
C VAL A 373 -25.34 2.16 -1.19
N PRO A 374 -26.23 2.22 -2.19
CA PRO A 374 -25.82 2.44 -3.58
C PRO A 374 -24.98 3.70 -3.75
N VAL A 375 -24.11 3.64 -4.76
CA VAL A 375 -23.21 4.73 -5.12
C VAL A 375 -24.02 5.98 -5.52
N GLY A 376 -23.51 7.17 -5.19
CA GLY A 376 -24.17 8.47 -5.36
C GLY A 376 -24.28 9.26 -4.07
N LEU A 377 -25.18 10.26 -4.01
CA LEU A 377 -25.33 11.12 -2.82
C LEU A 377 -25.74 10.34 -1.56
N ALA A 378 -26.55 9.29 -1.70
CA ALA A 378 -26.89 8.42 -0.57
C ALA A 378 -25.65 7.66 -0.04
N GLY A 379 -24.75 7.26 -0.95
CA GLY A 379 -23.49 6.59 -0.62
C GLY A 379 -22.54 7.42 0.24
N LEU A 380 -22.75 8.74 0.37
CA LEU A 380 -21.98 9.59 1.29
C LEU A 380 -22.18 9.26 2.77
N GLY A 381 -23.26 8.55 3.14
CA GLY A 381 -23.52 8.17 4.52
C GLY A 381 -22.35 7.41 5.15
N GLY A 382 -21.75 6.46 4.42
CA GLY A 382 -20.60 5.70 4.89
C GLY A 382 -19.38 6.58 5.18
N PRO A 383 -18.84 7.31 4.18
CA PRO A 383 -17.72 8.25 4.37
C PRO A 383 -17.95 9.30 5.46
N VAL A 384 -19.16 9.83 5.62
CA VAL A 384 -19.48 10.81 6.69
C VAL A 384 -19.39 10.16 8.08
N LEU A 385 -19.92 8.95 8.25
CA LEU A 385 -19.81 8.21 9.51
C LEU A 385 -18.34 7.84 9.82
N LEU A 386 -17.57 7.44 8.80
CA LEU A 386 -16.13 7.22 8.95
C LEU A 386 -15.39 8.50 9.33
N LEU A 387 -15.72 9.64 8.72
CA LEU A 387 -15.16 10.94 9.08
C LEU A 387 -15.46 11.30 10.54
N ALA A 388 -16.69 11.06 11.01
CA ALA A 388 -17.03 11.25 12.41
C ALA A 388 -16.20 10.34 13.33
N ALA A 389 -16.15 9.04 13.04
CA ALA A 389 -15.41 8.06 13.85
C ALA A 389 -13.90 8.39 13.93
N TYR A 390 -13.23 8.55 12.79
CA TYR A 390 -11.80 8.82 12.75
C TYR A 390 -11.44 10.26 13.14
N GLY A 391 -12.33 11.22 12.95
CA GLY A 391 -12.18 12.57 13.47
C GLY A 391 -12.20 12.60 15.00
N LEU A 392 -13.11 11.84 15.63
CA LEU A 392 -13.19 11.71 17.09
C LEU A 392 -11.97 10.98 17.65
N LEU A 393 -11.52 9.91 16.97
CA LEU A 393 -10.24 9.25 17.29
C LEU A 393 -9.05 10.22 17.17
N GLY A 394 -9.03 11.05 16.13
CA GLY A 394 -8.00 12.08 15.94
C GLY A 394 -8.00 13.14 17.03
N ARG A 395 -9.17 13.52 17.55
CA ARG A 395 -9.31 14.41 18.70
C ARG A 395 -8.72 13.77 19.96
N ASP A 396 -9.07 12.52 20.24
CA ASP A 396 -8.58 11.80 21.43
C ASP A 396 -7.05 11.62 21.37
N LEU A 397 -6.50 11.32 20.19
CA LEU A 397 -5.06 11.26 19.94
C LEU A 397 -4.34 12.62 20.09
N ARG A 398 -5.02 13.76 20.17
CA ARG A 398 -4.34 15.03 20.47
C ARG A 398 -4.18 15.28 21.97
N ARG A 399 -4.96 14.58 22.80
CA ARG A 399 -4.89 14.76 24.25
C ARG A 399 -3.53 14.27 24.77
N PRO A 400 -2.91 15.02 25.70
CA PRO A 400 -1.78 14.50 26.46
C PRO A 400 -2.20 13.16 27.09
N ARG A 401 -1.29 12.20 27.10
CA ARG A 401 -1.51 10.99 27.90
C ARG A 401 -1.46 11.45 29.34
N GLU A 402 -2.57 11.35 30.06
CA GLU A 402 -2.56 11.55 31.51
C GLU A 402 -1.47 10.64 32.07
N ALA A 403 -0.55 11.23 32.84
CA ALA A 403 0.46 10.44 33.50
C ALA A 403 -0.30 9.40 34.34
N PRO A 404 0.08 8.11 34.30
CA PRO A 404 -0.53 7.14 35.19
C PRO A 404 -0.40 7.72 36.60
N GLU A 405 -1.53 7.94 37.27
CA GLU A 405 -1.53 8.39 38.66
C GLU A 405 -0.61 7.45 39.42
N LEU A 406 0.51 7.98 39.91
CA LEU A 406 1.36 7.21 40.79
C LEU A 406 0.50 6.85 41.99
N PRO A 407 0.44 5.58 42.40
CA PRO A 407 -0.37 5.18 43.53
C PRO A 407 -0.01 6.09 44.72
N ALA A 408 -1.02 6.69 45.36
CA ALA A 408 -0.83 7.77 46.34
C ALA A 408 0.16 7.43 47.48
N GLY A 409 0.48 6.15 47.69
CA GLY A 409 1.48 5.69 48.67
C GLY A 409 2.96 5.80 48.26
N THR A 410 3.33 5.92 46.97
CA THR A 410 4.77 6.00 46.59
C THR A 410 5.37 7.38 46.76
N VAL A 411 4.56 8.44 46.78
CA VAL A 411 5.05 9.81 47.01
C VAL A 411 5.46 10.02 48.48
N ALA A 412 4.77 9.35 49.42
CA ALA A 412 5.08 9.44 50.85
C ALA A 412 6.43 8.82 51.21
N ALA A 413 6.87 7.76 50.51
CA ALA A 413 8.14 7.07 50.77
C ALA A 413 9.36 7.75 50.14
N ALA A 414 9.17 8.68 49.20
CA ALA A 414 10.26 9.48 48.63
C ALA A 414 10.53 10.78 49.39
N ALA A 415 9.68 11.13 50.36
CA ALA A 415 9.77 12.32 51.19
C ALA A 415 10.23 12.03 52.63
N ALA A 416 10.46 10.76 52.98
CA ALA A 416 11.03 10.28 54.23
C ALA A 416 12.40 9.67 53.95
#